data_AF-A0A950P5A4-F1
#
_entry.id   AF-A0A950P5A4-F1
#
_cell.length_a   1.000
_cell.length_b   1.000
_cell.length_c   1.000
_cell.angle_alpha   90.00
_cell.angle_beta   90.00
_cell.angle_gamma   90.00
#
_symmetry.space_group_name_H-M   'P 1'
#
loop_
_entity.id
_entity.type
_entity.pdbx_description
1 polymer ?
#
loop_
_entity_poly.entity_id
_entity_poly.type
_entity_poly.pdbx_seq_one_letter_code
_entity_poly.pdbx_strand_id
1 'polypeptide(L)'
;MTSEPLLLQYLDVVVIVLAAPIALLIGVPAAGYGIASAAWIALRALGVAVERAAGASGDLRRQVSLRLGYMLGRLFALALVIILVRQDVGRDDGLAALGVILAAFTIQLALSALTRPGAR
;
A
#
# COMPACT_ATOMS: atom_id res chain seq x y z
N MET A 1 12.11 23.19 0.94
CA MET A 1 12.73 21.90 0.59
C MET A 1 12.98 21.13 1.87
N THR A 2 11.93 20.59 2.50
CA THR A 2 12.08 19.65 3.61
C THR A 2 12.35 18.29 2.99
N SER A 3 13.60 17.86 3.04
CA SER A 3 14.03 16.53 2.62
C SER A 3 13.43 15.51 3.59
N GLU A 4 12.15 15.19 3.44
CA GLU A 4 11.59 13.98 4.04
C GLU A 4 12.42 12.81 3.49
N PRO A 5 13.09 12.04 4.37
CA PRO A 5 14.04 11.05 3.91
C PRO A 5 13.26 10.03 3.07
N LEU A 6 13.69 9.83 1.82
CA LEU A 6 13.19 8.80 0.89
C LEU A 6 13.00 7.44 1.60
N LEU A 7 13.79 7.17 2.64
CA LEU A 7 13.68 6.03 3.54
C LEU A 7 12.26 5.81 4.13
N LEU A 8 11.54 6.86 4.52
CA LEU A 8 10.18 6.74 5.08
C LEU A 8 9.11 6.45 4.00
N GLN A 9 9.38 6.82 2.74
CA GLN A 9 8.49 6.53 1.60
C GLN A 9 8.61 5.10 1.08
N TYR A 10 9.76 4.44 1.31
CA TYR A 10 10.02 3.07 0.85
C TYR A 10 9.97 2.04 1.97
N LEU A 11 9.74 2.42 3.23
CA LEU A 11 9.79 1.47 4.35
C LEU A 11 8.72 0.38 4.21
N ASP A 12 7.53 0.71 3.72
CA ASP A 12 6.47 -0.26 3.43
C ASP A 12 6.90 -1.24 2.31
N VAL A 13 7.67 -0.79 1.31
CA VAL A 13 8.22 -1.64 0.25
C VAL A 13 9.37 -2.51 0.78
N VAL A 14 10.27 -1.93 1.57
CA VAL A 14 11.42 -2.62 2.18
C VAL A 14 10.94 -3.69 3.15
N VAL A 15 9.90 -3.42 3.94
CA VAL A 15 9.34 -4.41 4.86
C VAL A 15 8.56 -5.49 4.10
N ILE A 16 7.85 -5.17 3.02
CA ILE A 16 7.29 -6.21 2.13
C ILE A 16 8.43 -7.09 1.62
N VAL A 17 9.47 -6.51 1.00
CA VAL A 17 10.61 -7.26 0.44
C VAL A 17 11.38 -8.07 1.50
N LEU A 18 11.53 -7.56 2.72
CA LEU A 18 12.14 -8.29 3.85
C LEU A 18 11.22 -9.37 4.44
N ALA A 19 9.90 -9.19 4.36
CA ALA A 19 8.94 -10.23 4.73
C ALA A 19 8.82 -11.32 3.66
N ALA A 20 9.20 -11.05 2.41
CA ALA A 20 9.21 -12.02 1.31
C ALA A 20 9.97 -13.31 1.62
N PRO A 21 11.25 -13.28 2.06
CA PRO A 21 11.99 -14.50 2.35
C PRO A 21 11.34 -15.29 3.49
N ILE A 22 10.83 -14.62 4.52
CA ILE A 22 10.18 -15.28 5.66
C ILE A 22 8.86 -15.93 5.20
N ALA A 23 8.03 -15.22 4.43
CA ALA A 23 6.77 -15.75 3.91
C ALA A 23 7.00 -16.97 2.99
N LEU A 24 7.97 -16.90 2.08
CA LEU A 24 8.33 -18.01 1.20
C LEU A 24 8.90 -19.20 1.98
N LEU A 25 9.67 -18.96 3.05
CA LEU A 25 10.19 -20.01 3.93
C LEU A 25 9.08 -20.73 4.72
N ILE A 26 7.94 -20.09 4.99
CA ILE A 26 6.79 -20.71 5.68
C ILE A 26 5.83 -21.41 4.68
N GLY A 27 6.17 -21.44 3.38
CA GLY A 27 5.37 -22.11 2.35
C GLY A 27 4.21 -21.27 1.79
N VAL A 28 4.28 -19.94 1.92
CA VAL A 28 3.27 -19.05 1.36
C VAL A 28 3.32 -19.09 -0.18
N PRO A 29 2.17 -19.24 -0.86
CA PRO A 29 2.10 -19.22 -2.32
C PRO A 29 2.73 -17.98 -2.95
N ALA A 30 3.74 -18.21 -3.80
CA ALA A 30 4.60 -17.16 -4.35
C ALA A 30 3.86 -16.22 -5.32
N ALA A 31 2.85 -16.73 -6.05
CA ALA A 31 2.10 -15.94 -7.01
C ALA A 31 1.20 -14.91 -6.29
N GLY A 32 0.45 -15.34 -5.27
CA GLY A 32 -0.34 -14.43 -4.44
C GLY A 32 0.52 -13.39 -3.72
N TYR A 33 1.69 -13.79 -3.22
CA TYR A 33 2.65 -12.87 -2.63
C TYR A 33 3.17 -11.82 -3.64
N GLY A 34 3.58 -12.26 -4.82
CA GLY A 34 4.13 -11.38 -5.85
C GLY A 34 3.11 -10.37 -6.38
N ILE A 35 1.90 -10.82 -6.70
CA ILE A 35 0.83 -9.96 -7.24
C ILE A 35 0.39 -8.93 -6.19
N ALA A 36 0.21 -9.35 -4.94
CA ALA A 36 -0.16 -8.44 -3.84
C ALA A 36 0.91 -7.38 -3.60
N SER A 37 2.18 -7.78 -3.60
CA SER A 37 3.32 -6.87 -3.43
C SER A 37 3.40 -5.85 -4.56
N ALA A 38 3.27 -6.30 -5.82
CA ALA A 38 3.28 -5.42 -6.99
C ALA A 38 2.11 -4.43 -6.97
N ALA A 39 0.90 -4.90 -6.66
CA ALA A 39 -0.28 -4.05 -6.57
C ALA A 39 -0.16 -3.00 -5.46
N TRP A 40 0.39 -3.39 -4.30
CA TRP A 40 0.63 -2.46 -3.19
C TRP A 40 1.58 -1.34 -3.59
N ILE A 41 2.70 -1.68 -4.23
CA ILE A 41 3.70 -0.72 -4.71
C ILE A 41 3.08 0.23 -5.74
N ALA A 42 2.33 -0.30 -6.71
CA ALA A 42 1.67 0.49 -7.74
C ALA A 42 0.68 1.50 -7.15
N LEU A 43 -0.18 1.07 -6.22
CA LEU A 43 -1.12 1.94 -5.53
C LEU A 43 -0.39 2.99 -4.67
N ARG A 44 0.73 2.63 -4.03
CA ARG A 44 1.55 3.57 -3.25
C ARG A 44 2.12 4.67 -4.14
N ALA A 45 2.70 4.31 -5.29
CA ALA A 45 3.23 5.27 -6.27
C ALA A 45 2.12 6.22 -6.77
N LEU A 46 0.93 5.68 -7.02
CA LEU A 46 -0.24 6.46 -7.38
C LEU A 46 -0.62 7.47 -6.29
N GLY A 47 -0.58 7.07 -5.02
CA GLY A 47 -0.84 7.96 -3.89
C GLY A 47 0.10 9.16 -3.81
N VAL A 48 1.39 8.94 -4.07
CA VAL A 48 2.37 10.04 -4.12
C VAL A 48 2.05 10.98 -5.30
N ALA A 49 1.66 10.45 -6.45
CA ALA A 49 1.25 11.26 -7.60
C ALA A 49 -0.03 12.07 -7.29
N VAL A 50 -1.02 11.47 -6.62
CA VAL A 50 -2.24 12.16 -6.19
C VAL A 50 -1.93 13.27 -5.21
N GLU A 51 -1.04 13.06 -4.25
CA GLU A 51 -0.67 14.07 -3.27
C GLU A 51 0.04 15.26 -3.93
N ARG A 52 0.94 14.99 -4.90
CA ARG A 52 1.57 16.04 -5.72
C ARG A 52 0.53 16.81 -6.56
N ALA A 53 -0.42 16.11 -7.17
CA ALA A 53 -1.47 16.73 -7.96
C ALA A 53 -2.42 17.57 -7.10
N ALA A 54 -2.74 17.11 -5.89
CA ALA A 54 -3.54 17.86 -4.93
C ALA A 54 -2.81 19.14 -4.50
N GLY A 55 -1.53 19.04 -4.12
CA GLY A 55 -0.72 20.21 -3.74
C GLY A 55 -0.54 21.26 -4.84
N ALA A 56 -0.59 20.86 -6.11
CA ALA A 56 -0.53 21.77 -7.26
C ALA A 56 -1.85 22.53 -7.51
N SER A 57 -2.99 21.97 -7.07
CA SER A 57 -4.29 22.62 -7.16
C SER A 57 -4.52 23.58 -5.98
N GLY A 58 -4.57 24.89 -6.24
CA GLY A 58 -4.91 25.91 -5.22
C GLY A 58 -6.33 25.81 -4.65
N ASP A 59 -7.20 24.95 -5.21
CA ASP A 59 -8.56 24.72 -4.77
C ASP A 59 -8.66 23.64 -3.68
N LEU A 60 -9.05 24.06 -2.47
CA LEU A 60 -9.26 23.15 -1.32
C LEU A 60 -10.28 22.03 -1.63
N ARG A 61 -11.33 22.35 -2.39
CA ARG A 61 -12.38 21.38 -2.74
C ARG A 61 -11.84 20.25 -3.63
N ARG A 62 -10.92 20.58 -4.54
CA ARG A 62 -10.27 19.62 -5.44
C ARG A 62 -9.22 18.79 -4.72
N GLN A 63 -8.49 19.39 -3.78
CA GLN A 63 -7.57 18.67 -2.90
C GLN A 63 -8.28 17.59 -2.08
N VAL A 64 -9.39 17.96 -1.43
CA VAL A 64 -10.17 17.03 -0.60
C VAL A 64 -10.78 15.92 -1.45
N SER A 65 -11.35 16.23 -2.62
CA SER A 65 -11.95 15.21 -3.49
C SER A 65 -10.91 14.24 -4.05
N LEU A 66 -9.72 14.70 -4.43
CA LEU A 66 -8.63 13.85 -4.89
C LEU A 66 -8.12 12.91 -3.79
N ARG A 67 -7.92 13.44 -2.57
CA ARG A 67 -7.47 12.63 -1.43
C ARG A 67 -8.51 11.59 -1.03
N LEU A 68 -9.79 11.98 -0.93
CA LEU A 68 -10.88 11.05 -0.62
C LEU A 68 -11.06 10.00 -1.73
N GLY A 69 -11.00 10.43 -2.98
CA GLY A 69 -11.11 9.55 -4.14
C GLY A 69 -10.00 8.50 -4.16
N TYR A 70 -8.76 8.89 -3.88
CA TYR A 70 -7.65 7.95 -3.76
C TYR A 70 -7.80 7.03 -2.55
N MET A 71 -8.24 7.54 -1.40
CA MET A 71 -8.43 6.71 -0.20
C MET A 71 -9.46 5.60 -0.45
N LEU A 72 -10.61 5.94 -1.02
CA LEU A 72 -11.63 4.96 -1.39
C LEU A 72 -11.15 4.05 -2.52
N GLY A 73 -10.60 4.62 -3.59
CA GLY A 73 -10.11 3.87 -4.74
C GLY A 73 -9.04 2.84 -4.36
N ARG A 74 -8.15 3.19 -3.43
CA ARG A 74 -7.14 2.27 -2.90
C ARG A 74 -7.76 1.07 -2.20
N LEU A 75 -8.79 1.27 -1.37
CA LEU A 75 -9.48 0.18 -0.68
C LEU A 75 -10.15 -0.79 -1.68
N PHE A 76 -10.88 -0.24 -2.65
CA PHE A 76 -11.53 -1.06 -3.69
C PHE A 76 -10.52 -1.77 -4.59
N ALA A 77 -9.44 -1.10 -4.98
CA ALA A 77 -8.40 -1.70 -5.82
C ALA A 77 -7.69 -2.87 -5.11
N LEU A 78 -7.36 -2.73 -3.83
CA LEU A 78 -6.76 -3.82 -3.05
C LEU A 78 -7.72 -5.00 -2.89
N ALA A 79 -9.00 -4.73 -2.61
CA ALA A 79 -10.02 -5.78 -2.54
C ALA A 79 -10.14 -6.52 -3.88
N LEU A 80 -10.15 -5.79 -5.00
CA LEU A 80 -10.20 -6.37 -6.34
C LEU A 80 -8.98 -7.26 -6.61
N VAL A 81 -7.78 -6.82 -6.24
CA VAL A 81 -6.54 -7.61 -6.37
C VAL A 81 -6.66 -8.94 -5.62
N ILE A 82 -7.15 -8.92 -4.38
CA ILE A 82 -7.33 -10.15 -3.58
C ILE A 82 -8.34 -11.10 -4.26
N ILE A 83 -9.44 -10.56 -4.78
CA ILE A 83 -10.47 -11.34 -5.47
C ILE A 83 -9.92 -11.96 -6.76
N LEU A 84 -9.20 -11.17 -7.56
CA LEU A 84 -8.60 -11.63 -8.82
C LEU A 84 -7.54 -12.71 -8.58
N VAL A 85 -6.63 -12.50 -7.63
CA VAL A 85 -5.62 -13.52 -7.26
C VAL A 85 -6.29 -14.81 -6.80
N ARG A 86 -7.34 -14.70 -5.98
CA ARG A 86 -8.10 -15.86 -5.51
C ARG A 86 -8.78 -16.61 -6.66
N GLN A 87 -9.29 -15.89 -7.65
CA GLN A 87 -10.04 -16.45 -8.77
C GLN A 87 -9.12 -17.08 -9.82
N ASP A 88 -8.01 -16.42 -10.15
CA ASP A 88 -7.13 -16.81 -11.26
C ASP A 88 -6.06 -17.83 -10.86
N VAL A 89 -5.60 -17.80 -9.60
CA VAL A 89 -4.50 -18.66 -9.14
C VAL A 89 -5.01 -19.74 -8.19
N GLY A 90 -5.81 -19.35 -7.19
CA GLY A 90 -6.39 -20.30 -6.26
C GLY A 90 -6.66 -19.72 -4.88
N ARG A 91 -7.31 -20.52 -4.03
CA ARG A 91 -7.73 -20.08 -2.70
C ARG A 91 -6.55 -19.74 -1.79
N ASP A 92 -5.49 -20.52 -1.84
CA ASP A 92 -4.32 -20.33 -0.98
C ASP A 92 -3.53 -19.07 -1.38
N ASP A 93 -3.43 -18.77 -2.68
CA ASP A 93 -2.86 -17.51 -3.18
C ASP A 93 -3.68 -16.29 -2.81
N GLY A 94 -5.02 -16.41 -2.81
CA GLY A 94 -5.90 -15.36 -2.32
C GLY A 94 -5.67 -15.05 -0.84
N LEU A 95 -5.45 -16.07 -0.02
CA LEU A 95 -5.13 -15.92 1.41
C LEU A 95 -3.73 -15.31 1.61
N ALA A 96 -2.75 -15.74 0.82
CA ALA A 96 -1.42 -15.14 0.80
C ALA A 96 -1.47 -13.64 0.46
N ALA A 97 -2.20 -13.29 -0.59
CA ALA A 97 -2.37 -11.90 -1.02
C ALA A 97 -3.04 -11.04 0.07
N LEU A 98 -4.09 -11.56 0.71
CA LEU A 98 -4.74 -10.90 1.84
C LEU A 98 -3.74 -10.66 2.98
N GLY A 99 -2.98 -11.68 3.37
CA GLY A 99 -1.99 -11.59 4.45
C GLY A 99 -0.93 -10.53 4.18
N VAL A 100 -0.38 -10.50 2.96
CA VAL A 100 0.61 -9.50 2.53
C VAL A 100 0.04 -8.09 2.57
N ILE A 101 -1.15 -7.90 1.99
CA ILE A 101 -1.81 -6.59 1.96
C ILE A 101 -2.12 -6.11 3.37
N LEU A 102 -2.60 -6.98 4.25
CA LEU A 102 -2.91 -6.65 5.63
C LEU A 102 -1.64 -6.24 6.40
N ALA A 103 -0.57 -7.03 6.30
CA ALA A 103 0.69 -6.73 6.95
C ALA A 103 1.25 -5.37 6.48
N ALA A 104 1.31 -5.15 5.16
CA ALA A 104 1.76 -3.89 4.58
C ALA A 104 0.92 -2.70 5.06
N PHE A 105 -0.40 -2.87 5.14
CA PHE A 105 -1.30 -1.85 5.64
C PHE A 105 -1.07 -1.55 7.12
N THR A 106 -0.89 -2.56 7.96
CA THR A 106 -0.59 -2.39 9.38
C THR A 106 0.71 -1.63 9.59
N ILE A 107 1.76 -1.95 8.85
CA ILE A 107 3.05 -1.24 8.92
C ILE A 107 2.86 0.22 8.50
N GLN A 108 2.17 0.46 7.39
CA GLN A 108 1.88 1.83 6.94
C GLN A 108 1.11 2.62 7.99
N LEU A 109 0.13 1.99 8.65
CA LEU A 109 -0.64 2.62 9.71
C LEU A 109 0.23 2.94 10.94
N ALA A 110 1.10 2.02 11.33
CA ALA A 110 2.05 2.21 12.43
C ALA A 110 3.00 3.37 12.14
N LEU A 111 3.55 3.43 10.92
CA LEU A 111 4.40 4.55 10.50
C LEU A 111 3.64 5.86 10.49
N SER A 112 2.45 5.91 9.89
CA SER A 112 1.61 7.10 9.91
C SER A 112 1.26 7.56 11.32
N ALA A 113 1.10 6.64 12.28
CA ALA A 113 0.87 6.97 13.68
C ALA A 113 2.13 7.55 14.34
N LEU A 114 3.30 7.00 14.04
CA LEU A 114 4.59 7.44 14.58
C LEU A 114 5.06 8.77 13.98
N THR A 115 4.82 9.01 12.70
CA THR A 115 5.25 10.23 11.99
C THR A 115 4.24 11.37 12.11
N ARG A 116 3.04 11.12 12.62
CA ARG A 116 2.09 12.20 12.92
C ARG A 116 2.71 13.07 14.01
N PRO A 117 2.99 14.37 13.76
CA PRO A 117 3.39 15.27 14.83
C PRO A 117 2.24 15.24 15.84
N GLY A 118 2.50 14.74 17.04
CA GLY A 118 1.54 14.82 18.13
C GLY A 118 1.15 16.28 18.25
N ALA A 119 -0.14 16.57 18.07
CA ALA A 119 -0.71 17.87 18.38
C ALA A 119 -0.30 18.22 19.82
N ARG A 120 0.66 19.14 19.93
CA ARG A 120 1.03 19.87 21.13
C ARG A 120 0.95 21.34 20.77
#